data_AF-A0A8J2M5A5-F1
#
_entry.id   AF-A0A8J2M5A5-F1
#
_cell.length_a   1.000
_cell.length_b   1.000
_cell.length_c   1.000
_cell.angle_alpha   90.00
_cell.angle_beta   90.00
_cell.angle_gamma   90.00
#
_symmetry.space_group_name_H-M   'P 1'
#
loop_
_entity.id
_entity.type
_entity.pdbx_description
1 polymer ?
#
loop_
_entity_poly.entity_id
_entity_poly.type
_entity_poly.pdbx_seq_one_letter_code
_entity_poly.pdbx_strand_id
1 'polypeptide(L)' 'MHKISGGGSSTDSCSETYSGPGVFSEPETQAILDFITKINEELASYITLHSYSQFILIPFGQNNKPIPQFDSYMDLGRRI' A
#
# COMPACT_ATOMS: atom_id res chain seq x y z
N MET A 1 -2.49 1.51 12.12
CA MET A 1 -1.10 2.03 12.09
C MET A 1 -0.26 1.08 11.26
N HIS A 2 0.29 1.57 10.15
CA HIS A 2 1.17 0.83 9.24
C HIS A 2 2.50 0.55 9.97
N LYS A 3 2.97 -0.70 9.98
CA LYS A 3 4.26 -1.04 10.60
C LYS A 3 5.41 -0.79 9.62
N ILE A 4 6.48 -0.14 10.08
CA ILE A 4 7.70 0.14 9.29
C ILE A 4 8.48 -1.16 9.02
N SER A 5 8.42 -2.09 9.98
CA SER A 5 9.09 -3.39 9.92
C SER A 5 8.10 -4.52 10.21
N GLY A 6 8.00 -5.46 9.26
CA GLY A 6 7.12 -6.62 9.28
C GLY A 6 7.50 -7.58 8.15
N GLY A 7 6.92 -8.79 8.10
CA GLY A 7 7.23 -9.76 7.05
C GLY A 7 6.97 -9.17 5.66
N GLY A 8 8.03 -8.93 4.89
CA GLY A 8 7.98 -8.30 3.56
C GLY A 8 8.88 -7.07 3.38
N SER A 9 9.47 -6.51 4.44
CA SER A 9 10.44 -5.40 4.36
C SER A 9 11.76 -5.72 5.08
N SER A 10 12.79 -4.91 4.84
CA SER A 10 14.11 -5.02 5.48
C SER A 10 14.52 -3.73 6.19
N THR A 11 15.29 -3.86 7.26
CA THR A 11 15.98 -2.73 7.93
C THR A 11 17.43 -2.56 7.48
N ASP A 12 17.92 -3.45 6.60
CA ASP A 12 19.23 -3.30 5.97
C ASP A 12 19.14 -2.29 4.81
N SER A 13 19.90 -1.20 4.90
CA SER A 13 19.94 -0.14 3.89
C SER A 13 20.42 -0.60 2.52
N CYS A 14 21.11 -1.73 2.44
CA CYS A 14 21.58 -2.33 1.19
C CYS A 14 20.54 -3.27 0.55
N SER A 15 19.39 -3.49 1.19
CA SER A 15 18.32 -4.35 0.66
C SER A 15 17.47 -3.60 -0.37
N GLU A 16 17.08 -4.29 -1.46
CA GLU A 16 16.10 -3.79 -2.44
C GLU A 16 14.73 -3.45 -1.81
N THR A 17 14.42 -4.03 -0.66
CA THR A 17 13.18 -3.82 0.10
C THR A 17 13.41 -3.05 1.40
N TYR A 18 14.45 -2.22 1.46
CA TYR A 18 14.73 -1.36 2.61
C TYR A 18 13.55 -0.41 2.88
N SER A 19 13.07 -0.38 4.13
CA SER A 19 11.89 0.40 4.52
C SER A 19 12.15 1.89 4.81
N GLY A 20 13.41 2.32 4.77
CA GLY A 20 13.82 3.63 5.25
C GLY A 20 13.95 3.70 6.79
N PRO A 21 14.50 4.81 7.32
CA PRO A 21 14.74 5.00 8.75
C PRO A 21 13.47 5.28 9.57
N GLY A 22 12.34 5.56 8.93
CA GLY A 22 11.07 5.92 9.59
C GLY A 22 9.86 5.88 8.64
N VAL A 23 8.64 5.98 9.21
CA VAL A 23 7.41 6.11 8.38
C VAL A 23 7.52 7.40 7.57
N PHE A 24 7.25 7.34 6.27
CA PHE A 24 7.29 8.50 5.37
C PHE A 24 8.63 9.24 5.38
N SER A 25 9.74 8.51 5.59
CA SER A 25 11.09 9.11 5.62
C SER A 25 11.55 9.62 4.25
N GLU A 26 11.02 9.05 3.15
CA GLU A 26 11.34 9.49 1.80
C GLU A 26 10.48 10.70 1.40
N PRO A 27 11.07 11.79 0.86
CA PRO A 27 10.34 12.99 0.50
C PRO A 27 9.21 12.74 -0.52
N GLU A 28 9.36 11.75 -1.40
CA GLU A 28 8.35 11.31 -2.36
C GLU A 28 7.13 10.73 -1.65
N THR A 29 7.34 9.89 -0.63
CA THR A 29 6.24 9.28 0.13
C THR A 29 5.55 10.29 1.05
N GLN A 30 6.30 11.25 1.60
CA GLN A 30 5.74 12.36 2.36
C GLN A 30 4.85 13.24 1.49
N ALA A 31 5.25 13.56 0.26
CA ALA A 31 4.45 14.36 -0.66
C ALA A 31 3.11 13.70 -1.02
N ILE A 32 3.09 12.37 -1.20
CA ILE A 32 1.84 11.61 -1.43
C ILE A 32 0.95 11.67 -0.18
N LEU A 33 1.51 11.49 1.02
CA LEU A 33 0.76 11.59 2.27
C LEU A 33 0.11 12.97 2.42
N ASP A 34 0.86 14.04 2.18
CA ASP A 34 0.38 15.41 2.30
C ASP A 34 -0.77 15.67 1.32
N PHE A 35 -0.63 15.21 0.07
CA PHE A 35 -1.68 15.33 -0.94
C PHE A 35 -2.94 14.56 -0.56
N ILE A 36 -2.82 13.26 -0.22
CA ILE A 36 -3.97 12.42 0.17
C ILE A 36 -4.67 13.00 1.40
N THR A 37 -3.92 13.47 2.38
CA THR A 37 -4.47 14.09 3.59
C THR A 37 -5.30 15.32 3.25
N LYS A 38 -4.84 16.13 2.30
CA LYS A 38 -5.56 17.33 1.83
C LYS A 38 -6.89 17.00 1.14
N ILE A 39 -6.97 15.88 0.43
CA ILE A 39 -8.16 15.49 -0.36
C ILE A 39 -8.96 14.34 0.26
N ASN A 40 -8.70 13.97 1.52
CA ASN A 40 -9.23 12.75 2.13
C ASN A 40 -10.76 12.66 2.11
N GLU A 41 -11.47 13.78 2.21
CA GLU A 41 -12.93 13.83 2.15
C GLU A 41 -13.49 13.63 0.72
N GLU A 42 -12.67 13.87 -0.30
CA GLU A 42 -13.03 13.76 -1.73
C GLU A 42 -12.44 12.50 -2.40
N LEU A 43 -11.51 11.81 -1.74
CA LEU A 43 -10.81 10.66 -2.29
C LEU A 43 -11.73 9.43 -2.35
N ALA A 44 -12.22 9.11 -3.55
CA ALA A 44 -13.06 7.94 -3.78
C ALA A 44 -12.29 6.62 -3.91
N SER A 45 -11.07 6.65 -4.47
CA SER A 45 -10.28 5.44 -4.75
C SER A 45 -8.78 5.74 -4.86
N TYR A 46 -7.95 4.76 -4.49
CA TYR A 46 -6.49 4.81 -4.65
C TYR A 46 -6.02 3.59 -5.45
N ILE A 47 -5.39 3.83 -6.60
CA ILE A 47 -4.87 2.79 -7.51
C ILE A 47 -3.38 3.04 -7.71
N THR A 48 -2.55 2.05 -7.37
CA THR A 48 -1.11 2.06 -7.69
C THR A 48 -0.82 1.09 -8.82
N LEU A 49 0.04 1.50 -9.73
CA LEU A 49 0.43 0.69 -10.89
C LEU A 49 1.83 0.14 -10.67
N HIS A 50 1.96 -1.17 -10.81
CA HIS A 50 3.22 -1.89 -10.72
C HIS A 50 3.34 -2.86 -11.89
N SER A 51 4.55 -3.35 -12.13
CA SER A 51 4.81 -4.46 -13.06
C SER A 51 5.81 -5.41 -12.40
N TYR A 52 5.78 -6.72 -12.69
CA TYR A 52 4.98 -7.46 -13.66
C TYR A 52 3.90 -8.33 -12.96
N SER A 53 3.48 -9.43 -13.59
CA SER A 53 2.69 -10.56 -13.05
C SER A 53 1.19 -10.58 -13.37
N GLN A 54 0.62 -9.52 -13.95
CA GLN A 54 -0.79 -9.47 -14.36
C GLN A 54 -1.77 -9.70 -13.18
N PHE A 55 -1.49 -9.06 -12.04
CA PHE A 55 -2.33 -9.16 -10.85
C PHE A 55 -2.97 -7.84 -10.46
N ILE A 56 -4.19 -7.96 -9.94
CA ILE A 56 -4.88 -6.91 -9.20
C ILE A 56 -4.84 -7.33 -7.73
N LEU A 57 -4.21 -6.51 -6.91
CA LEU A 57 -4.04 -6.76 -5.49
C LEU A 57 -4.91 -5.79 -4.70
N ILE A 58 -5.56 -6.30 -3.67
CA ILE A 58 -6.34 -5.53 -2.70
C ILE A 58 -5.72 -5.68 -1.31
N PRO A 59 -5.96 -4.76 -0.37
CA PRO A 59 -5.37 -4.85 0.95
C PRO A 59 -5.81 -6.13 1.72
N PHE A 60 -5.02 -6.61 2.69
CA PHE A 60 -3.72 -6.09 3.14
C PHE A 60 -2.54 -6.95 2.66
N GLY A 61 -1.41 -6.32 2.36
CA GLY A 61 -0.16 -7.05 2.07
C GLY A 61 0.67 -7.43 3.32
N GLN A 62 0.43 -6.77 4.46
CA GLN A 62 1.27 -6.90 5.67
C GLN A 62 0.89 -8.07 6.60
N ASN A 63 -0.30 -8.65 6.45
CA ASN A 63 -0.78 -9.76 7.27
C ASN A 63 -1.92 -10.51 6.55
N ASN A 64 -2.29 -11.68 7.05
CA ASN A 64 -3.33 -12.54 6.46
C ASN A 64 -4.77 -12.16 6.87
N LYS A 65 -5.01 -10.95 7.40
CA LYS A 65 -6.36 -10.52 7.75
C LYS A 65 -7.04 -9.90 6.53
N PRO A 66 -8.26 -10.33 6.18
CA PRO A 66 -9.02 -9.71 5.10
C PRO A 66 -9.46 -8.30 5.48
N ILE A 67 -9.71 -7.45 4.47
CA ILE A 67 -10.46 -6.21 4.65
C ILE A 67 -11.93 -6.51 4.98
N PRO A 68 -12.65 -5.64 5.72
CA PRO A 68 -14.05 -5.89 6.06
C PRO A 68 -14.97 -6.07 4.83
N GLN A 69 -14.63 -5.46 3.68
CA GLN A 69 -15.39 -5.56 2.43
C GLN A 69 -14.82 -6.57 1.42
N PHE A 70 -14.06 -7.58 1.87
CA PHE A 70 -13.29 -8.48 1.00
C PHE A 70 -14.09 -9.05 -0.19
N ASP A 71 -15.29 -9.58 0.06
CA ASP A 71 -16.12 -10.19 -0.98
C ASP A 71 -16.49 -9.20 -2.09
N SER A 72 -16.85 -7.96 -1.73
CA SER A 72 -17.18 -6.89 -2.69
C SER A 72 -16.01 -6.54 -3.61
N TYR A 73 -14.80 -6.46 -3.04
CA TYR A 73 -13.59 -6.19 -3.81
C TYR A 73 -13.21 -7.37 -4.72
N MET A 74 -13.39 -8.61 -4.25
CA MET A 74 -13.16 -9.80 -5.06
C MET A 74 -14.15 -9.89 -6.23
N ASP A 75 -15.41 -9.53 -6.01
CA ASP A 75 -16.41 -9.50 -7.08
C ASP A 75 -16.15 -8.39 -8.10
N LEU A 76 -15.67 -7.22 -7.66
CA LEU A 76 -15.21 -6.17 -8.56
C LEU A 76 -14.05 -6.65 -9.43
N GLY A 77 -13.03 -7.27 -8.82
CA GLY A 77 -11.85 -7.78 -9.51
C GLY A 77 -12.14 -8.90 -10.53
N ARG A 78 -13.23 -9.64 -10.36
CA ARG A 78 -13.66 -10.70 -11.30
C ARG A 78 -14.43 -10.18 -12.53
N ARG A 79 -14.81 -8.90 -12.54
CA ARG A 79 -15.62 -8.29 -13.62
C ARG A 79 -14.78 -7.58 -14.67
N ILE A 80 -13.47 -7.51 -14.47
CA ILE A 80 -12.47 -6.88 -15.33
C ILE A 80 -11.49 -7.94 -15.83
#